data_AF-A0A7X3QC68-F1
#
_entry.id   AF-A0A7X3QC68-F1
#
_cell.length_a   1.000
_cell.length_b   1.000
_cell.length_c   1.000
_cell.angle_alpha   90.00
_cell.angle_beta   90.00
_cell.angle_gamma   90.00
#
_symmetry.space_group_name_H-M   'P 1'
#
loop_
_entity.id
_entity.type
_entity.pdbx_description
1 polymer ?
#
loop_
_entity_poly.entity_id
_entity_poly.type
_entity_poly.pdbx_seq_one_letter_code
_entity_poly.pdbx_strand_id
1 'polypeptide(L)'
;MSGVRETAAGITLSGGGVAAWRAQDLNIDTTFLRRCIKSLEVAFDEVQRRGTDDILYDIYRAACVKEFELVLEQSGKLLRKRLAEFFASNRQADKLVFKDLFRHAARHALIEPDRVERWLLYRDHRNDTAHKYGEDFAEATLVLLPDFIADATDLAAALEAGNDG
;
A
#
# COMPACT_ATOMS: atom_id res chain seq x y z
N MET A 1 -72.48 -6.37 -2.82
CA MET A 1 -71.57 -7.47 -2.44
C MET A 1 -70.30 -7.25 -3.27
N SER A 2 -69.36 -6.42 -2.81
CA SER A 2 -68.20 -6.81 -1.96
C SER A 2 -67.55 -8.08 -2.53
N GLY A 3 -66.41 -7.98 -3.23
CA GLY A 3 -65.08 -7.87 -2.59
C GLY A 3 -64.69 -9.26 -2.08
N VAL A 4 -63.67 -9.92 -2.62
CA VAL A 4 -62.31 -9.87 -2.08
C VAL A 4 -61.35 -10.55 -3.09
N ARG A 5 -60.17 -9.95 -3.23
CA ARG A 5 -58.94 -10.47 -3.87
C ARG A 5 -58.15 -11.30 -2.85
N GLU A 6 -57.55 -12.42 -3.24
CA GLU A 6 -56.36 -13.04 -2.60
C GLU A 6 -56.02 -14.30 -3.42
N THR A 7 -54.79 -14.71 -3.73
CA THR A 7 -53.47 -14.52 -3.11
C THR A 7 -52.38 -14.61 -4.19
N ALA A 8 -51.48 -13.63 -4.25
CA ALA A 8 -50.16 -13.78 -4.87
C ALA A 8 -49.17 -14.14 -3.75
N ALA A 9 -48.62 -15.34 -3.78
CA ALA A 9 -47.59 -15.77 -2.85
C ALA A 9 -46.32 -14.93 -3.08
N GLY A 10 -45.97 -14.13 -2.08
CA GLY A 10 -44.77 -13.32 -2.07
C GLY A 10 -43.52 -14.20 -2.04
N ILE A 11 -42.63 -13.99 -3.01
CA ILE A 11 -41.25 -14.43 -2.91
C ILE A 11 -40.51 -13.31 -2.17
N THR A 12 -40.39 -13.45 -0.85
CA THR A 12 -39.41 -12.71 -0.06
C THR A 12 -38.02 -13.20 -0.44
N LEU A 13 -37.33 -12.45 -1.30
CA LEU A 13 -35.88 -12.58 -1.49
C LEU A 13 -35.19 -11.89 -0.30
N SER A 14 -34.77 -12.68 0.68
CA SER A 14 -33.91 -12.24 1.78
C SER A 14 -32.57 -11.75 1.23
N GLY A 15 -32.37 -10.43 1.18
CA GLY A 15 -31.14 -9.76 0.76
C GLY A 15 -30.00 -9.87 1.78
N GLY A 16 -29.60 -11.10 2.15
CA GLY A 16 -28.53 -11.36 3.12
C GLY A 16 -27.22 -11.90 2.52
N GLY A 17 -27.20 -12.28 1.24
CA GLY A 17 -26.05 -12.98 0.65
C GLY A 17 -24.87 -12.09 0.25
N VAL A 18 -25.10 -10.78 0.00
CA VAL A 18 -24.06 -9.89 -0.57
C VAL A 18 -23.15 -9.20 0.45
N ALA A 19 -23.54 -9.17 1.72
CA ALA A 19 -22.76 -8.56 2.79
C ALA A 19 -21.68 -9.50 3.33
N ALA A 20 -21.98 -10.81 3.42
CA ALA A 20 -21.09 -11.79 4.03
C ALA A 20 -19.81 -12.07 3.21
N TRP A 21 -19.89 -12.10 1.87
CA TRP A 21 -18.68 -12.26 1.02
C TRP A 21 -17.84 -10.99 0.93
N ARG A 22 -18.44 -9.80 1.11
CA ARG A 22 -17.67 -8.56 1.21
C ARG A 22 -16.82 -8.57 2.47
N ALA A 23 -17.41 -8.92 3.62
CA ALA A 23 -16.77 -8.93 4.94
C ALA A 23 -15.54 -9.86 5.05
N GLN A 24 -15.55 -11.00 4.35
CA GLN A 24 -14.46 -11.99 4.42
C GLN A 24 -13.20 -11.60 3.62
N ASP A 25 -13.31 -10.62 2.72
CA ASP A 25 -12.20 -10.14 1.87
C ASP A 25 -11.47 -8.91 2.45
N LEU A 26 -11.97 -8.32 3.56
CA LEU A 26 -11.42 -7.08 4.16
C LEU A 26 -10.13 -7.28 4.97
N ASN A 27 -9.78 -8.52 5.34
CA ASN A 27 -8.53 -8.72 6.07
C ASN A 27 -7.34 -8.38 5.15
N ILE A 28 -6.64 -7.29 5.48
CA ILE A 28 -5.43 -6.86 4.82
C ILE A 28 -4.26 -7.54 5.50
N ASP A 29 -3.69 -8.55 4.84
CA ASP A 29 -2.46 -9.20 5.29
C ASP A 29 -1.25 -8.35 4.90
N THR A 30 -0.64 -7.74 5.91
CA THR A 30 0.55 -6.88 5.86
C THR A 30 1.84 -7.66 6.16
N THR A 31 1.77 -8.96 6.46
CA THR A 31 2.93 -9.77 6.89
C THR A 31 4.10 -9.67 5.92
N PHE A 32 3.81 -9.77 4.62
CA PHE A 32 4.82 -9.66 3.58
C PHE A 32 5.40 -8.23 3.50
N LEU A 33 4.56 -7.19 3.54
CA LEU A 33 5.01 -5.80 3.54
C LEU A 33 5.93 -5.52 4.73
N ARG A 34 5.55 -5.93 5.95
CA ARG A 34 6.36 -5.77 7.16
C ARG A 34 7.69 -6.49 7.06
N ARG A 35 7.71 -7.68 6.48
CA ARG A 35 8.96 -8.41 6.23
C ARG A 35 9.89 -7.63 5.29
N CYS A 36 9.36 -7.07 4.21
CA CYS A 36 10.16 -6.26 3.27
C CYS A 36 10.69 -4.98 3.94
N ILE A 37 9.85 -4.29 4.73
CA ILE A 37 10.28 -3.12 5.52
C ILE A 37 11.41 -3.51 6.47
N LYS A 38 11.32 -4.66 7.14
CA LYS A 38 12.38 -5.12 8.05
C LYS A 38 13.67 -5.48 7.30
N SER A 39 13.57 -6.13 6.14
CA SER A 39 14.73 -6.39 5.29
C SER A 39 15.40 -5.08 4.86
N LEU A 40 14.61 -4.07 4.47
CA LEU A 40 15.09 -2.75 4.09
C LEU A 40 15.82 -2.04 5.25
N GLU A 41 15.21 -2.04 6.44
CA GLU A 41 15.80 -1.46 7.64
C GLU A 41 17.17 -2.10 7.94
N VAL A 42 17.25 -3.43 7.91
CA VAL A 42 18.52 -4.17 8.14
C VAL A 42 19.55 -3.86 7.07
N ALA A 43 19.16 -3.83 5.79
CA ALA A 43 20.08 -3.50 4.71
C ALA A 43 20.62 -2.07 4.84
N PHE A 44 19.75 -1.11 5.17
CA PHE A 44 20.14 0.29 5.33
C PHE A 44 21.09 0.49 6.50
N ASP A 45 20.79 -0.14 7.63
CA ASP A 45 21.65 -0.20 8.81
C ASP A 45 23.05 -0.72 8.48
N GLU A 46 23.15 -1.78 7.66
CA GLU A 46 24.43 -2.35 7.25
C GLU A 46 25.21 -1.44 6.31
N VAL A 47 24.53 -0.74 5.39
CA VAL A 47 25.18 0.29 4.54
C VAL A 47 25.79 1.39 5.41
N GLN A 48 25.08 1.87 6.42
CA GLN A 48 25.56 2.96 7.30
C GLN A 48 26.79 2.59 8.13
N ARG A 49 27.01 1.31 8.40
CA ARG A 49 28.14 0.82 9.21
C ARG A 49 29.39 0.51 8.38
N ARG A 50 29.31 0.58 7.06
CA ARG A 50 30.34 0.09 6.13
C ARG A 50 30.96 1.23 5.33
N GLY A 51 32.26 1.08 5.02
CA GLY A 51 32.95 1.94 4.07
C GLY A 51 32.62 1.55 2.63
N THR A 52 32.76 2.49 1.70
CA THR A 52 32.51 2.27 0.26
C THR A 52 33.52 1.32 -0.39
N ASP A 53 34.61 0.98 0.31
CA ASP A 53 35.64 0.02 -0.10
C ASP A 53 35.32 -1.43 0.29
N ASP A 54 34.27 -1.65 1.09
CA ASP A 54 33.78 -2.98 1.46
C ASP A 54 32.84 -3.53 0.39
N ILE A 55 33.12 -4.72 -0.16
CA ILE A 55 32.23 -5.37 -1.12
C ILE A 55 30.80 -5.59 -0.56
N LEU A 56 30.67 -5.72 0.76
CA LEU A 56 29.36 -5.84 1.40
C LEU A 56 28.57 -4.54 1.33
N TYR A 57 29.23 -3.37 1.25
CA TYR A 57 28.56 -2.09 1.02
C TYR A 57 27.74 -2.13 -0.29
N ASP A 58 28.34 -2.57 -1.39
CA ASP A 58 27.65 -2.67 -2.68
C ASP A 58 26.49 -3.67 -2.64
N ILE A 59 26.68 -4.79 -1.94
CA ILE A 59 25.63 -5.81 -1.78
C ILE A 59 24.44 -5.26 -1.00
N TYR A 60 24.67 -4.61 0.15
CA TYR A 60 23.60 -4.05 0.95
C TYR A 60 22.96 -2.83 0.29
N ARG A 61 23.72 -2.04 -0.46
CA ARG A 61 23.20 -0.92 -1.25
C ARG A 61 22.26 -1.42 -2.35
N ALA A 62 22.63 -2.47 -3.08
CA ALA A 62 21.75 -3.11 -4.06
C ALA A 62 20.49 -3.71 -3.41
N ALA A 63 20.65 -4.30 -2.21
CA ALA A 63 19.52 -4.80 -1.44
C ALA A 63 18.56 -3.67 -1.02
N CYS A 64 19.08 -2.52 -0.58
CA CYS A 64 18.27 -1.34 -0.24
C CYS A 64 17.39 -0.89 -1.41
N VAL A 65 17.97 -0.78 -2.61
CA VAL A 65 17.23 -0.42 -3.82
C VAL A 65 16.13 -1.43 -4.11
N LYS A 66 16.46 -2.73 -4.04
CA LYS A 66 15.49 -3.78 -4.35
C LYS A 66 14.34 -3.83 -3.35
N GLU A 67 14.64 -3.69 -2.07
CA GLU A 67 13.63 -3.69 -1.01
C GLU A 67 12.79 -2.40 -1.06
N PHE A 68 13.37 -1.24 -1.41
CA PHE A 68 12.62 -0.01 -1.66
C PHE A 68 11.55 -0.20 -2.74
N GLU A 69 11.91 -0.79 -3.89
CA GLU A 69 10.94 -1.09 -4.96
C GLU A 69 9.82 -2.01 -4.46
N LEU A 70 10.19 -3.06 -3.72
CA LEU A 70 9.26 -4.07 -3.24
C LEU A 70 8.27 -3.49 -2.23
N VAL A 71 8.77 -2.73 -1.25
CA VAL A 71 7.93 -2.03 -0.27
C VAL A 71 6.99 -1.06 -0.98
N LEU A 72 7.48 -0.25 -1.92
CA LEU A 72 6.67 0.73 -2.66
C LEU A 72 5.53 0.04 -3.45
N GLU A 73 5.83 -1.07 -4.12
CA GLU A 73 4.85 -1.87 -4.84
C GLU A 73 3.79 -2.47 -3.90
N GLN A 74 4.21 -3.10 -2.80
CA GLN A 74 3.30 -3.72 -1.85
C GLN A 74 2.43 -2.69 -1.13
N SER A 75 3.00 -1.55 -0.74
CA SER A 75 2.26 -0.42 -0.16
C SER A 75 1.13 0.04 -1.08
N GLY A 76 1.41 0.26 -2.36
CA GLY A 76 0.37 0.65 -3.33
C GLY A 76 -0.70 -0.43 -3.54
N LYS A 77 -0.30 -1.70 -3.59
CA LYS A 77 -1.22 -2.84 -3.76
C LYS A 77 -2.17 -2.97 -2.56
N LEU A 78 -1.64 -2.99 -1.35
CA LEU A 78 -2.44 -3.15 -0.14
C LEU A 78 -3.31 -1.93 0.13
N LEU A 79 -2.77 -0.72 -0.10
CA LEU A 79 -3.54 0.51 0.03
C LEU A 79 -4.73 0.55 -0.94
N ARG A 80 -4.57 0.07 -2.17
CA ARG A 80 -5.68 -0.07 -3.12
C ARG A 80 -6.75 -1.02 -2.63
N LYS A 81 -6.34 -2.16 -2.06
CA LYS A 81 -7.28 -3.14 -1.49
C LYS A 81 -8.09 -2.51 -0.35
N ARG A 82 -7.42 -1.83 0.59
CA ARG A 82 -8.09 -1.10 1.68
C ARG A 82 -9.02 0.01 1.16
N LEU A 83 -8.55 0.80 0.19
CA LEU A 83 -9.37 1.90 -0.34
C LEU A 83 -10.62 1.42 -1.08
N ALA A 84 -10.66 0.19 -1.59
CA ALA A 84 -11.82 -0.36 -2.28
C ALA A 84 -13.11 -0.34 -1.43
N GLU A 85 -12.97 -0.36 -0.10
CA GLU A 85 -14.07 -0.29 0.87
C GLU A 85 -14.84 1.03 0.80
N PHE A 86 -14.19 2.12 0.38
CA PHE A 86 -14.81 3.45 0.28
C PHE A 86 -15.47 3.71 -1.08
N PHE A 87 -15.41 2.74 -2.00
CA PHE A 87 -16.01 2.86 -3.34
C PHE A 87 -17.25 1.99 -3.49
N ALA A 88 -18.14 2.41 -4.40
CA ALA A 88 -19.33 1.62 -4.74
C ALA A 88 -18.98 0.27 -5.42
N SER A 89 -17.78 0.15 -5.98
CA SER A 89 -17.26 -1.10 -6.54
C SER A 89 -15.73 -1.12 -6.58
N ASN A 90 -15.12 -2.30 -6.43
CA ASN A 90 -13.67 -2.48 -6.50
C ASN A 90 -13.07 -1.97 -7.82
N ARG A 91 -13.83 -2.06 -8.93
CA ARG A 91 -13.42 -1.53 -10.24
C ARG A 91 -13.15 -0.03 -10.25
N GLN A 92 -13.73 0.74 -9.33
CA GLN A 92 -13.43 2.17 -9.20
C GLN A 92 -12.08 2.38 -8.54
N ALA A 93 -11.78 1.62 -7.48
CA ALA A 93 -10.47 1.63 -6.85
C ALA A 93 -9.37 1.16 -7.80
N ASP A 94 -9.62 0.15 -8.64
CA ASP A 94 -8.65 -0.38 -9.62
C ASP A 94 -8.21 0.65 -10.67
N LYS A 95 -9.07 1.63 -10.98
CA LYS A 95 -8.77 2.68 -11.95
C LYS A 95 -7.86 3.79 -11.40
N LEU A 96 -7.66 3.84 -10.07
CA LEU A 96 -6.83 4.88 -9.47
C LEU A 96 -5.38 4.69 -9.88
N VAL A 97 -4.79 5.71 -10.51
CA VAL A 97 -3.33 5.76 -10.66
C VAL A 97 -2.68 6.02 -9.30
N PHE A 98 -1.38 5.73 -9.17
CA PHE A 98 -0.66 5.84 -7.89
C PHE A 98 -0.86 7.21 -7.22
N LYS A 99 -0.83 8.29 -8.01
CA LYS A 99 -1.06 9.64 -7.50
C LYS A 99 -2.43 9.83 -6.84
N ASP A 100 -3.47 9.32 -7.48
CA ASP A 100 -4.84 9.44 -6.97
C ASP A 100 -5.09 8.49 -5.81
N LEU A 101 -4.42 7.33 -5.80
CA LEU A 101 -4.47 6.38 -4.70
C LEU A 101 -4.06 7.02 -3.37
N PHE A 102 -2.90 7.69 -3.33
CA PHE A 102 -2.40 8.33 -2.10
C PHE A 102 -3.22 9.56 -1.69
N ARG A 103 -3.79 10.29 -2.65
CA ARG A 103 -4.76 11.37 -2.35
C ARG A 103 -6.04 10.83 -1.73
N HIS A 104 -6.54 9.70 -2.22
CA HIS A 104 -7.68 9.03 -1.58
C HIS A 104 -7.32 8.54 -0.17
N ALA A 105 -6.11 8.01 0.03
CA ALA A 105 -5.65 7.59 1.35
C ALA A 105 -5.70 8.72 2.38
N ALA A 106 -5.21 9.90 2.03
CA ALA A 106 -5.30 11.07 2.90
C ALA A 106 -6.75 11.54 3.15
N ARG A 107 -7.61 11.51 2.12
CA ARG A 107 -9.03 11.88 2.29
C ARG A 107 -9.79 10.95 3.23
N HIS A 108 -9.39 9.69 3.32
CA HIS A 108 -9.98 8.70 4.21
C HIS A 108 -9.17 8.51 5.51
N ALA A 109 -8.27 9.45 5.83
CA ALA A 109 -7.45 9.45 7.04
C ALA A 109 -6.61 8.17 7.26
N LEU A 110 -6.22 7.49 6.17
CA LEU A 110 -5.29 6.35 6.22
C LEU A 110 -3.84 6.81 6.35
N ILE A 111 -3.54 8.01 5.88
CA ILE A 111 -2.25 8.68 6.03
C ILE A 111 -2.50 10.17 6.24
N GLU A 112 -1.51 10.86 6.81
CA GLU A 112 -1.56 12.32 6.91
C GLU A 112 -1.40 13.01 5.53
N PRO A 113 -2.05 14.16 5.29
CA PRO A 113 -2.01 14.84 4.00
C PRO A 113 -0.60 15.25 3.54
N ASP A 114 0.30 15.59 4.48
CA ASP A 114 1.70 15.95 4.21
C ASP A 114 2.52 14.77 3.69
N ARG A 115 2.16 13.54 4.08
CA ARG A 115 2.84 12.32 3.61
C ARG A 115 2.52 11.98 2.16
N VAL A 116 1.44 12.52 1.59
CA VAL A 116 1.08 12.29 0.18
C VAL A 116 2.24 12.67 -0.74
N GLU A 117 2.80 13.87 -0.57
CA GLU A 117 3.88 14.36 -1.44
C GLU A 117 5.16 13.52 -1.29
N ARG A 118 5.45 13.00 -0.09
CA ARG A 118 6.56 12.04 0.13
C ARG A 118 6.36 10.75 -0.67
N TRP A 119 5.15 10.18 -0.66
CA TRP A 119 4.84 8.99 -1.46
C TRP A 119 4.93 9.23 -2.97
N LEU A 120 4.54 10.41 -3.44
CA LEU A 120 4.73 10.79 -4.85
C LEU A 120 6.20 10.89 -5.20
N LEU A 121 7.01 11.51 -4.33
CA LEU A 121 8.46 11.60 -4.49
C LEU A 121 9.11 10.21 -4.58
N TYR A 122 8.72 9.26 -3.72
CA TYR A 122 9.22 7.88 -3.80
C TYR A 122 8.86 7.21 -5.13
N ARG A 123 7.64 7.47 -5.63
CA ARG A 123 7.17 6.90 -6.90
C ARG A 123 7.90 7.46 -8.11
N ASP A 124 8.14 8.76 -8.11
CA ASP A 124 8.87 9.46 -9.16
C ASP A 124 10.35 9.06 -9.14
N HIS A 125 10.94 8.95 -7.94
CA HIS A 125 12.28 8.39 -7.75
C HIS A 125 12.39 6.97 -8.35
N ARG A 126 11.41 6.09 -8.16
CA ARG A 126 11.39 4.76 -8.80
C ARG A 126 11.19 4.80 -10.33
N ASN A 127 10.67 5.88 -10.90
CA ASN A 127 10.45 6.01 -12.35
C ASN A 127 11.65 6.62 -13.07
N ASP A 128 12.28 7.64 -12.48
CA ASP A 128 13.43 8.34 -13.07
C ASP A 128 14.69 7.45 -13.15
N THR A 129 14.68 6.35 -12.44
CA THR A 129 15.85 5.52 -12.13
C THR A 129 15.94 4.26 -12.99
N ALA A 130 14.91 3.97 -13.78
CA ALA A 130 15.02 3.06 -14.92
C ALA A 130 15.91 3.64 -16.05
N HIS A 131 16.25 4.94 -16.00
CA HIS A 131 16.99 5.64 -17.06
C HIS A 131 18.34 6.23 -16.64
N LYS A 132 18.64 6.34 -15.33
CA LYS A 132 19.93 6.84 -14.83
C LYS A 132 20.81 5.68 -14.36
N TYR A 133 22.07 5.69 -14.80
CA TYR A 133 23.06 4.63 -14.56
C TYR A 133 23.25 4.35 -13.05
N GLY A 134 22.82 3.17 -12.60
CA GLY A 134 23.26 2.43 -11.39
C GLY A 134 23.61 3.20 -10.11
N GLU A 135 24.84 3.69 -10.01
CA GLU A 135 25.43 4.21 -8.75
C GLU A 135 24.74 5.48 -8.26
N ASP A 136 24.47 6.45 -9.13
CA ASP A 136 23.80 7.71 -8.75
C ASP A 136 22.39 7.47 -8.20
N PHE A 137 21.72 6.41 -8.69
CA PHE A 137 20.40 6.02 -8.21
C PHE A 137 20.48 5.43 -6.81
N ALA A 138 21.44 4.55 -6.56
CA ALA A 138 21.55 3.89 -5.28
C ALA A 138 21.81 4.91 -4.17
N GLU A 139 22.75 5.84 -4.37
CA GLU A 139 23.01 6.91 -3.39
C GLU A 139 21.79 7.81 -3.16
N ALA A 140 21.12 8.23 -4.24
CA ALA A 140 19.91 9.03 -4.13
C ALA A 140 18.77 8.28 -3.41
N THR A 141 18.70 6.95 -3.55
CA THR A 141 17.74 6.12 -2.80
C THR A 141 18.06 6.12 -1.32
N LEU A 142 19.32 5.92 -0.94
CA LEU A 142 19.75 5.86 0.46
C LEU A 142 19.33 7.11 1.25
N VAL A 143 19.35 8.28 0.62
CA VAL A 143 18.90 9.55 1.23
C VAL A 143 17.42 9.53 1.60
N LEU A 144 16.58 8.82 0.84
CA LEU A 144 15.13 8.75 1.06
C LEU A 144 14.73 7.69 2.09
N LEU A 145 15.60 6.72 2.37
CA LEU A 145 15.24 5.54 3.14
C LEU A 145 14.78 5.80 4.58
N PRO A 146 15.37 6.72 5.37
CA PRO A 146 14.90 6.97 6.74
C PRO A 146 13.42 7.35 6.77
N ASP A 147 13.06 8.28 5.88
CA ASP A 147 11.71 8.78 5.74
C ASP A 147 10.76 7.74 5.13
N PHE A 148 11.22 7.01 4.12
CA PHE A 148 10.44 5.96 3.48
C PHE A 148 10.12 4.80 4.42
N ILE A 149 11.09 4.35 5.24
CA ILE A 149 10.90 3.28 6.22
C ILE A 149 9.84 3.70 7.26
N ALA A 150 9.91 4.95 7.75
CA ALA A 150 8.92 5.46 8.69
C ALA A 150 7.51 5.51 8.07
N ASP A 151 7.38 6.09 6.87
CA ASP A 151 6.08 6.17 6.18
C ASP A 151 5.50 4.80 5.85
N ALA A 152 6.33 3.85 5.41
CA ALA A 152 5.89 2.49 5.09
C ALA A 152 5.44 1.74 6.34
N THR A 153 6.12 1.96 7.48
CA THR A 153 5.76 1.38 8.77
C THR A 153 4.42 1.92 9.27
N ASP A 154 4.24 3.25 9.20
CA ASP A 154 3.00 3.93 9.57
C ASP A 154 1.83 3.46 8.69
N LEU A 155 2.05 3.36 7.37
CA LEU A 155 1.06 2.84 6.44
C LEU A 155 0.69 1.38 6.75
N ALA A 156 1.67 0.51 7.03
CA ALA A 156 1.38 -0.87 7.40
C ALA A 156 0.51 -0.97 8.67
N ALA A 157 0.77 -0.12 9.67
CA ALA A 157 -0.04 -0.04 10.87
C ALA A 157 -1.47 0.47 10.59
N ALA A 158 -1.63 1.51 9.77
CA ALA A 158 -2.95 2.01 9.37
C ALA A 158 -3.75 0.97 8.56
N LEU A 159 -3.06 0.20 7.72
CA LEU A 159 -3.65 -0.92 6.99
C LEU A 159 -4.08 -2.05 7.91
N GLU A 160 -3.42 -2.31 9.04
CA GLU A 160 -3.89 -3.31 10.00
C GLU A 160 -5.05 -2.80 10.85
N ALA A 161 -5.00 -1.55 11.33
CA ALA A 161 -6.02 -1.00 12.22
C ALA A 161 -7.43 -1.04 11.63
N GLY A 162 -7.56 -0.88 10.31
CA GLY A 162 -8.85 -1.04 9.63
C GLY A 162 -9.34 -2.49 9.46
N ASN A 163 -8.59 -3.51 9.91
CA ASN A 163 -9.08 -4.89 9.97
C ASN A 163 -9.96 -5.13 11.21
N ASP A 164 -9.81 -4.32 12.25
CA ASP A 164 -10.50 -4.46 13.55
C ASP A 164 -11.78 -3.58 13.65
N GLY A 165 -12.13 -2.89 12.55
CA GLY A 165 -13.24 -1.93 12.47
C GLY A 165 -14.54 -2.46 11.87
#